data_AF-A0A1F2RP36-F1
#
_entry.id   AF-A0A1F2RP36-F1
#
_cell.length_a   1.000
_cell.length_b   1.000
_cell.length_c   1.000
_cell.angle_alpha   90.00
_cell.angle_beta   90.00
_cell.angle_gamma   90.00
#
_symmetry.space_group_name_H-M   'P 1'
#
loop_
_entity.id
_entity.type
_entity.pdbx_description
1 polymer ?
#
loop_
_entity_poly.entity_id
_entity_poly.type
_entity_poly.pdbx_seq_one_letter_code
_entity_poly.pdbx_strand_id
1 'polypeptide(L)'
;MKQSRKTRVIPTFSTEAQEAAWWYKNRKKLDKDFVVAARAGELKVLDRKTLLARIARSKAAKVVSIRLPEADLELARSQAAKKGLPYQTYIKSLLHQALEQQSKSL
;
A
#
# COMPACT_ATOMS: atom_id res chain seq x y z
N MET A 1 27.09 0.73 27.00
CA MET A 1 26.50 2.01 26.55
C MET A 1 25.28 1.68 25.66
N LYS A 2 24.06 2.05 26.09
CA LYS A 2 22.83 1.77 25.33
C LYS A 2 22.68 2.85 24.24
N GLN A 3 22.90 2.49 22.97
CA GLN A 3 22.67 3.42 21.87
C GLN A 3 21.17 3.70 21.74
N SER A 4 20.81 4.98 21.70
CA SER A 4 19.43 5.45 21.63
C SER A 4 18.77 5.02 20.31
N ARG A 5 17.57 4.42 20.43
CA ARG A 5 16.73 3.98 19.31
C ARG A 5 16.28 5.19 18.49
N LYS A 6 17.05 5.57 17.45
CA LYS A 6 16.58 6.54 16.46
C LYS A 6 15.49 5.87 15.61
N THR A 7 14.23 6.13 15.95
CA THR A 7 13.09 5.79 15.09
C THR A 7 13.34 6.37 13.70
N ARG A 8 13.38 5.51 12.68
CA ARG A 8 13.54 5.95 11.30
C ARG A 8 12.29 6.72 10.90
N VAL A 9 12.44 8.02 10.63
CA VAL A 9 11.34 8.87 10.14
C VAL A 9 11.34 8.79 8.62
N ILE A 10 10.33 8.13 8.06
CA ILE A 10 10.05 8.18 6.62
C ILE A 10 9.32 9.50 6.38
N PRO A 11 9.78 10.36 5.45
CA PRO A 11 9.08 11.59 5.12
C PRO A 11 7.67 11.32 4.59
N THR A 12 6.76 12.28 4.76
CA THR A 12 5.51 12.29 4.01
C THR A 12 5.77 12.77 2.58
N PHE A 13 5.26 12.04 1.59
CA PHE A 13 5.44 12.37 0.18
C PHE A 13 4.10 12.80 -0.44
N SER A 14 4.14 13.82 -1.29
CA SER A 14 2.94 14.31 -1.99
C SER A 14 2.64 13.50 -3.25
N THR A 15 3.62 12.75 -3.79
CA THR A 15 3.46 11.92 -5.00
C THR A 15 4.25 10.63 -4.89
N GLU A 16 3.77 9.59 -5.59
CA GLU A 16 4.43 8.28 -5.68
C GLU A 16 5.83 8.38 -6.32
N ALA A 17 6.00 9.24 -7.31
CA ALA A 17 7.30 9.45 -7.98
C ALA A 17 8.37 10.02 -7.01
N GLN A 18 7.97 10.97 -6.15
CA GLN A 18 8.87 11.52 -5.13
C GLN A 18 9.25 10.47 -4.09
N GLU A 19 8.29 9.66 -3.66
CA GLU A 19 8.52 8.55 -2.75
C GLU A 19 9.50 7.54 -3.36
N ALA A 20 9.26 7.09 -4.60
CA ALA A 20 10.11 6.13 -5.30
C ALA A 20 11.55 6.65 -5.47
N ALA A 21 11.71 7.91 -5.86
CA ALA A 21 13.02 8.55 -5.98
C ALA A 21 13.75 8.59 -4.62
N TRP A 22 13.03 8.88 -3.54
CA TRP A 22 13.60 8.85 -2.19
C TRP A 22 14.03 7.43 -1.80
N TRP A 23 13.20 6.40 -2.03
CA TRP A 23 13.56 5.00 -1.79
C TRP A 23 14.82 4.62 -2.56
N TYR A 24 14.88 4.93 -3.85
CA TYR A 24 16.05 4.64 -4.67
C TYR A 24 17.31 5.33 -4.16
N LYS A 25 17.23 6.62 -3.80
CA LYS A 25 18.36 7.38 -3.26
C LYS A 25 18.85 6.84 -1.91
N ASN A 26 17.93 6.38 -1.05
CA ASN A 26 18.25 5.93 0.30
C ASN A 26 18.54 4.43 0.42
N ARG A 27 18.38 3.65 -0.66
CA ARG A 27 18.49 2.17 -0.67
C ARG A 27 19.74 1.63 0.03
N LYS A 28 20.93 2.16 -0.29
CA LYS A 28 22.20 1.65 0.26
C LYS A 28 22.29 1.85 1.78
N LYS A 29 21.73 2.94 2.29
CA LYS A 29 21.69 3.22 3.72
C LYS A 29 20.70 2.28 4.38
N LEU A 30 19.48 2.18 3.82
CA LEU A 30 18.42 1.30 4.30
C LEU A 30 18.87 -0.17 4.36
N ASP A 31 19.59 -0.66 3.34
CA ASP A 31 20.08 -2.04 3.30
C ASP A 31 21.01 -2.34 4.48
N LYS A 32 22.01 -1.49 4.73
CA LYS A 32 22.92 -1.63 5.89
C LYS A 32 22.15 -1.64 7.20
N ASP A 33 21.22 -0.71 7.29
CA ASP A 33 20.31 -0.50 8.40
C ASP A 33 19.41 -1.74 8.67
N PHE A 34 18.96 -2.43 7.61
CA PHE A 34 18.21 -3.68 7.71
C PHE A 34 19.10 -4.85 8.12
N VAL A 35 20.32 -4.96 7.58
CA VAL A 35 21.28 -6.00 7.97
C VAL A 35 21.63 -5.91 9.46
N VAL A 36 21.86 -4.69 9.98
CA VAL A 36 22.13 -4.47 11.41
C VAL A 36 20.92 -4.86 12.26
N ALA A 37 19.71 -4.42 11.88
CA ALA A 37 18.48 -4.77 12.60
C ALA A 37 18.20 -6.29 12.58
N ALA A 38 18.53 -6.97 11.48
CA ALA A 38 18.40 -8.42 11.34
C ALA A 38 19.30 -9.15 12.35
N ARG A 39 20.57 -8.75 12.41
CA ARG A 39 21.55 -9.32 13.36
C ARG A 39 21.18 -9.04 14.82
N ALA A 40 20.57 -7.88 15.09
CA ALA A 40 20.12 -7.51 16.42
C ALA A 40 18.77 -8.13 16.83
N GLY A 41 18.07 -8.84 15.93
CA GLY A 41 16.73 -9.37 16.20
C GLY A 41 15.63 -8.30 16.31
N GLU A 42 15.90 -7.08 15.86
CA GLU A 42 14.99 -5.93 15.95
C GLU A 42 14.16 -5.73 14.68
N LEU A 43 14.26 -6.64 13.71
CA LEU A 43 13.39 -6.63 12.55
C LEU A 43 11.94 -6.77 13.01
N LYS A 44 11.15 -5.72 12.79
CA LYS A 44 9.69 -5.81 12.83
C LYS A 44 9.23 -6.63 11.63
N VAL A 45 9.18 -7.95 11.81
CA VAL A 45 8.48 -8.84 10.90
C VAL A 45 6.98 -8.69 11.16
N LEU A 46 6.17 -8.70 10.12
CA LEU A 46 4.72 -8.72 10.27
C LEU A 46 4.35 -9.98 11.06
N ASP A 47 3.71 -9.80 12.21
CA ASP A 47 3.27 -10.93 13.05
C ASP A 47 2.41 -11.90 12.21
N ARG A 48 2.65 -13.21 12.40
CA ARG A 48 1.96 -14.26 11.65
C ARG A 48 0.44 -14.14 11.80
N LYS A 49 -0.07 -13.77 12.97
CA LYS A 49 -1.51 -13.57 13.22
C LYS A 49 -2.06 -12.42 12.38
N THR A 50 -1.35 -11.29 12.32
CA THR A 50 -1.71 -10.12 11.51
C THR A 50 -1.67 -10.45 10.03
N LEU A 51 -0.64 -11.18 9.57
CA LEU A 51 -0.56 -11.66 8.19
C LEU A 51 -1.77 -12.56 7.84
N LEU A 52 -2.07 -13.54 8.69
CA LEU A 52 -3.21 -14.44 8.50
C LEU A 52 -4.54 -13.69 8.53
N ALA A 53 -4.72 -12.72 9.42
CA ALA A 53 -5.90 -11.88 9.46
C ALA A 53 -6.06 -11.06 8.16
N ARG A 54 -4.94 -10.57 7.60
CA ARG A 54 -4.93 -9.84 6.32
C ARG A 54 -5.32 -10.75 5.14
N ILE A 55 -4.81 -11.98 5.13
CA ILE A 55 -5.15 -13.00 4.13
C ILE A 55 -6.61 -13.45 4.28
N ALA A 56 -7.10 -13.65 5.50
CA ALA A 56 -8.49 -14.03 5.73
C ALA A 56 -9.45 -12.93 5.25
N ARG A 57 -9.12 -11.67 5.54
CA ARG A 57 -9.89 -10.51 5.06
C ARG A 57 -9.90 -10.41 3.53
N SER A 58 -8.81 -10.76 2.86
CA SER A 58 -8.76 -10.73 1.38
C SER A 58 -9.54 -11.89 0.73
N LYS A 59 -9.72 -13.02 1.44
CA LYS A 59 -10.53 -14.16 0.98
C LYS A 59 -12.03 -13.94 1.16
N ALA A 60 -12.44 -13.08 2.09
CA ALA A 60 -13.86 -12.79 2.38
C ALA A 60 -14.49 -11.82 1.37
N ALA A 61 -14.35 -12.09 0.07
CA ALA A 61 -14.97 -11.28 -0.98
C ALA A 61 -16.30 -11.89 -1.43
N LYS A 62 -17.36 -11.08 -1.44
CA LYS A 62 -18.64 -11.45 -2.04
C LYS A 62 -18.69 -10.95 -3.48
N VAL A 63 -19.12 -11.80 -4.41
CA VAL A 63 -19.38 -11.38 -5.79
C VAL A 63 -20.64 -10.54 -5.80
N VAL A 64 -20.56 -9.35 -6.38
CA VAL A 64 -21.68 -8.42 -6.55
C VAL A 64 -21.76 -8.01 -8.02
N SER A 65 -22.98 -7.87 -8.53
CA SER A 65 -23.23 -7.32 -9.87
C SER A 65 -23.76 -5.90 -9.72
N ILE A 66 -23.09 -4.94 -10.35
CA ILE A 66 -23.44 -3.51 -10.31
C ILE A 66 -23.60 -3.05 -11.75
N ARG A 67 -24.70 -2.35 -12.06
CA ARG A 67 -24.88 -1.69 -13.36
C ARG A 67 -24.22 -0.33 -13.33
N LEU A 68 -23.39 -0.05 -14.32
CA LEU A 68 -22.72 1.23 -14.51
C LEU A 68 -22.98 1.74 -15.94
N PRO A 69 -23.10 3.06 -16.14
CA PRO A 69 -23.13 3.63 -17.48
C PRO A 69 -21.90 3.23 -18.30
N GLU A 70 -22.09 3.02 -19.60
CA GLU A 70 -21.01 2.57 -20.50
C GLU A 70 -19.86 3.60 -20.57
N ALA A 71 -20.19 4.88 -20.56
CA ALA A 71 -19.19 5.96 -20.52
C ALA A 71 -18.26 5.86 -19.28
N ASP A 72 -18.81 5.48 -18.13
CA ASP A 72 -18.03 5.34 -16.88
C ASP A 72 -17.13 4.10 -16.92
N LEU A 73 -17.61 3.01 -17.54
CA LEU A 73 -16.83 1.79 -17.75
C LEU A 73 -15.60 2.08 -18.61
N GLU A 74 -15.77 2.81 -19.71
CA GLU A 74 -14.69 3.19 -20.62
C GLU A 74 -13.71 4.17 -19.98
N LEU A 75 -14.21 5.15 -19.22
CA LEU A 75 -13.36 6.05 -18.44
C LEU A 75 -12.49 5.25 -17.46
N ALA A 76 -13.08 4.34 -16.70
CA ALA A 76 -12.35 3.51 -15.74
C ALA A 76 -11.33 2.57 -16.41
N ARG A 77 -11.64 2.01 -17.59
CA ARG A 77 -10.67 1.24 -18.39
C ARG A 77 -9.47 2.08 -18.81
N SER A 78 -9.71 3.30 -19.31
CA SER A 78 -8.63 4.21 -19.72
C SER A 78 -7.71 4.58 -18.56
N GLN A 79 -8.29 4.81 -17.38
CA GLN A 79 -7.53 5.13 -16.16
C GLN A 79 -6.73 3.93 -15.65
N ALA A 80 -7.32 2.73 -15.70
CA ALA A 80 -6.64 1.48 -15.32
C ALA A 80 -5.43 1.23 -16.22
N ALA A 81 -5.58 1.40 -17.55
CA ALA A 81 -4.50 1.24 -18.52
C ALA A 81 -3.34 2.22 -18.26
N LYS A 82 -3.64 3.50 -18.00
CA LYS A 82 -2.63 4.51 -17.65
C LYS A 82 -1.84 4.17 -16.39
N LYS A 83 -2.47 3.44 -15.45
CA LYS A 83 -1.83 2.99 -14.20
C LYS A 83 -1.18 1.60 -14.31
N GLY A 84 -1.26 0.93 -15.46
CA GLY A 84 -0.76 -0.43 -15.63
C GLY A 84 -1.50 -1.47 -14.77
N LEU A 85 -2.77 -1.20 -14.42
CA LEU A 85 -3.57 -2.08 -13.57
C LEU A 85 -4.66 -2.79 -14.38
N PRO A 86 -5.02 -4.04 -14.03
CA PRO A 86 -6.21 -4.68 -14.55
C PRO A 86 -7.47 -3.88 -14.19
N TYR A 87 -8.41 -3.78 -15.12
CA TYR A 87 -9.66 -3.02 -14.95
C TYR A 87 -10.41 -3.37 -13.65
N GLN A 88 -10.62 -4.66 -13.37
CA GLN A 88 -11.33 -5.10 -12.16
C GLN A 88 -10.59 -4.71 -10.87
N THR A 89 -9.25 -4.80 -10.88
CA THR A 89 -8.42 -4.37 -9.75
C THR A 89 -8.51 -2.87 -9.53
N TYR A 90 -8.55 -2.09 -10.60
CA TYR A 90 -8.73 -0.65 -10.54
C TYR A 90 -10.09 -0.26 -9.94
N ILE A 91 -11.19 -0.84 -10.43
CA ILE A 91 -12.53 -0.61 -9.88
C ILE A 91 -12.60 -0.97 -8.39
N LYS A 92 -12.04 -2.11 -8.01
CA LYS A 92 -11.96 -2.53 -6.60
C LYS A 92 -11.21 -1.50 -5.75
N SER A 93 -10.10 -0.97 -6.24
CA SER A 93 -9.30 0.01 -5.52
C SER A 93 -10.03 1.34 -5.34
N LEU A 94 -10.71 1.83 -6.38
CA LEU A 94 -11.49 3.06 -6.33
C LEU A 94 -12.62 2.97 -5.30
N LEU A 95 -13.39 1.88 -5.31
CA LEU A 95 -14.48 1.67 -4.36
C LEU A 95 -13.95 1.65 -2.92
N HIS A 96 -12.84 0.95 -2.67
CA HIS A 96 -12.24 0.89 -1.35
C HIS A 96 -11.77 2.28 -0.85
N GLN A 97 -11.09 3.04 -1.71
CA GLN A 97 -10.61 4.38 -1.38
C GLN A 97 -11.76 5.35 -1.09
N ALA A 98 -12.83 5.32 -1.89
CA ALA A 98 -14.00 6.16 -1.69
C ALA A 98 -14.69 5.85 -0.35
N LEU A 99 -14.84 4.56 0.00
CA LEU A 99 -15.40 4.15 1.29
C LEU A 99 -14.53 4.60 2.48
N GLU A 100 -13.21 4.47 2.38
CA GLU A 100 -12.30 4.95 3.43
C GLU A 100 -12.34 6.47 3.60
N GLN A 101 -12.39 7.22 2.49
CA GLN A 101 -12.52 8.68 2.52
C GLN A 101 -13.83 9.09 3.19
N GLN A 102 -14.95 8.48 2.79
CA GLN A 102 -16.26 8.77 3.37
C GLN A 102 -16.31 8.42 4.87
N SER A 103 -15.66 7.34 5.29
CA SER A 103 -15.62 6.95 6.71
C SER A 103 -14.83 7.91 7.60
N LYS A 104 -13.89 8.68 7.02
CA LYS A 104 -13.10 9.69 7.74
C LYS A 104 -13.79 11.04 7.82
N SER A 105 -14.73 11.32 6.91
CA SER A 105 -15.53 12.55 6.90
C SER A 105 -16.82 12.47 7.71
N LEU A 106 -17.17 11.28 8.21
CA LEU A 106 -18.27 11.02 9.14
C LEU A 106 -17.76 11.03 10.57
#